data_AF-A0A015JLD2-F1
#
_entry.id   AF-A0A015JLD2-F1
#
_cell.length_a   1.000
_cell.length_b   1.000
_cell.length_c   1.000
_cell.angle_alpha   90.00
_cell.angle_beta   90.00
_cell.angle_gamma   90.00
#
_symmetry.space_group_name_H-M   'P 1'
#
loop_
_entity.id
_entity.type
_entity.pdbx_description
1 polymer ?
#
loop_
_entity_poly.entity_id
_entity_poly.type
_entity_poly.pdbx_seq_one_letter_code
_entity_poly.pdbx_strand_id
1 'polypeptide(L)'
;MEPIKILKDIMVDLKFVIPPSNKKCMLTIHLKKDKLLLDVVREFIDDNNIPCYLENSLLSVVEHLIQESLRIDTERDNKIKSESDAINIRKNLVSKYKKHTVRYNDAPAEDIFPKAYHNLVHSPVPSIFDTLLQLEQGYKQAIKDIVSASDSELECIQSRHHKEIETESGCNNGINNLIEKYREDVEYNQAALASELEEIKRQQKSEYCDLVVKLYEAHQRSLSVHQSATDLNMRLDGKEIVSEVISSLKKSKYELSKEVLKLDQGHDTRSRHGSISSLSEIISSPVMTAPPSPMFSPVLSSFSGNGEDNYFNV
;
A
#
# COMPACT_ATOMS: atom_id res chain seq x y z
N MET A 1 -19.89 41.20 8.97
CA MET A 1 -18.42 41.27 9.02
C MET A 1 -17.91 39.85 9.13
N GLU A 2 -17.03 39.43 8.21
CA GLU A 2 -16.45 38.09 8.25
C GLU A 2 -15.49 37.97 9.46
N PRO A 3 -15.41 36.81 10.12
CA PRO A 3 -14.57 36.62 11.29
C PRO A 3 -13.08 36.61 10.88
N ILE A 4 -12.37 37.70 11.17
CA ILE A 4 -10.93 37.81 10.92
C ILE A 4 -10.18 37.01 11.98
N LYS A 5 -9.51 35.94 11.55
CA LYS A 5 -8.64 35.12 12.39
C LYS A 5 -7.23 35.68 12.40
N ILE A 6 -6.63 35.75 13.59
CA ILE A 6 -5.26 36.22 13.76
C ILE A 6 -4.29 35.13 13.28
N LEU A 7 -3.53 35.43 12.22
CA LEU A 7 -2.63 34.48 11.55
C LEU A 7 -1.24 34.37 12.20
N LYS A 8 -0.85 35.36 13.01
CA LYS A 8 0.47 35.45 13.67
C LYS A 8 0.33 36.12 15.04
N ASP A 9 1.23 35.79 15.96
CA ASP A 9 1.33 36.49 17.23
C ASP A 9 1.88 37.90 16.99
N ILE A 10 1.09 38.93 17.31
CA ILE A 10 1.47 40.33 17.10
C ILE A 10 1.25 41.09 18.41
N MET A 11 2.27 41.82 18.85
CA MET A 11 2.14 42.80 19.93
C MET A 11 1.94 44.17 19.31
N VAL A 12 0.82 44.81 19.62
CA VAL A 12 0.49 46.13 19.09
C VAL A 12 0.46 47.12 20.25
N ASP A 13 1.43 48.03 20.26
CA ASP A 13 1.46 49.15 21.21
C ASP A 13 0.56 50.26 20.69
N LEU A 14 -0.57 50.46 21.36
CA LEU A 14 -1.54 51.46 20.99
C LEU A 14 -1.47 52.65 21.95
N LYS A 15 -1.38 53.84 21.37
CA LYS A 15 -1.33 55.11 22.10
C LYS A 15 -2.64 55.85 21.88
N PHE A 16 -3.43 55.97 22.93
CA PHE A 16 -4.74 56.63 22.89
C PHE A 16 -4.80 57.83 23.82
N VAL A 17 -5.71 58.75 23.51
CA VAL A 17 -6.14 59.81 24.41
C VAL A 17 -7.64 59.61 24.61
N ILE A 18 -8.05 59.31 25.83
CA ILE A 18 -9.45 59.02 26.15
C ILE A 18 -10.09 60.29 26.78
N PRO A 19 -11.12 60.90 26.14
CA PRO A 19 -11.93 61.94 26.76
C PRO A 19 -12.77 61.35 27.92
N PRO A 20 -13.01 62.09 29.02
CA PRO A 20 -12.74 63.52 29.24
C PRO A 20 -11.37 63.81 29.87
N SER A 21 -10.59 62.79 30.24
CA SER A 21 -9.38 62.99 31.03
C SER A 21 -8.18 63.52 30.22
N ASN A 22 -8.21 63.48 28.88
CA ASN A 22 -7.12 63.95 27.98
C ASN A 22 -5.70 63.46 28.34
N LYS A 23 -5.59 62.38 29.14
CA LYS A 23 -4.32 61.76 29.48
C LYS A 23 -3.96 60.77 28.37
N LYS A 24 -2.70 60.83 27.94
CA LYS A 24 -2.13 59.87 26.98
C LYS A 24 -1.95 58.54 27.71
N CYS A 25 -2.64 57.50 27.26
CA CYS A 25 -2.48 56.14 27.76
C CYS A 25 -1.80 55.31 26.66
N MET A 26 -0.77 54.56 27.05
CA MET A 26 -0.12 53.57 26.18
C MET A 26 -0.53 52.19 26.69
N LEU A 27 -1.19 51.42 25.85
CA LEU A 27 -1.70 50.09 26.17
C LEU A 27 -1.28 49.13 25.07
N THR A 28 -0.79 47.95 25.47
CA THR A 28 -0.29 46.94 24.53
C THR A 28 -1.33 45.84 24.37
N ILE A 29 -1.77 45.58 23.13
CA ILE A 29 -2.64 44.45 22.80
C ILE A 29 -1.77 43.27 22.38
N HIS A 30 -1.97 42.12 23.03
CA HIS A 30 -1.36 40.86 22.64
C HIS A 30 -2.34 40.04 21.78
N LEU A 31 -2.12 40.02 20.47
CA LEU A 31 -2.88 39.22 19.52
C LEU A 31 -2.24 37.82 19.45
N LYS A 32 -2.95 36.79 19.93
CA LYS A 32 -2.50 35.38 19.84
C LYS A 32 -3.04 34.71 18.58
N LYS A 33 -2.24 33.86 17.96
CA LYS A 33 -2.60 33.05 16.79
C LYS A 33 -3.87 32.23 17.04
N ASP A 34 -4.72 32.13 16.02
CA ASP A 34 -5.98 31.37 15.99
C ASP A 34 -7.12 31.89 16.88
N LYS A 35 -6.94 33.05 17.54
CA LYS A 35 -8.05 33.77 18.20
C LYS A 35 -8.80 34.68 17.21
N LEU A 36 -10.09 34.91 17.48
CA LEU A 36 -10.90 35.88 16.75
C LEU A 36 -10.50 37.29 17.17
N LEU A 37 -10.28 38.16 16.18
CA LEU A 37 -9.86 39.55 16.42
C LEU A 37 -10.84 40.30 17.32
N LEU A 38 -12.14 40.11 17.07
CA LEU A 38 -13.22 40.75 17.80
C LEU A 38 -13.25 40.33 19.29
N ASP A 39 -12.96 39.07 19.59
CA ASP A 39 -12.91 38.58 20.97
C ASP A 39 -11.71 39.16 21.73
N VAL A 40 -10.55 39.25 21.07
CA VAL A 40 -9.34 39.84 21.69
C VAL A 40 -9.50 41.34 21.92
N VAL A 41 -10.16 42.06 21.01
CA VAL A 41 -10.43 43.49 21.16
C VAL A 41 -11.43 43.72 22.31
N ARG A 42 -12.44 42.86 22.47
CA ARG A 42 -13.38 42.94 23.61
C ARG A 42 -12.73 42.63 24.95
N GLU A 43 -11.94 41.55 25.03
CA GLU A 43 -11.14 41.19 26.22
C GLU A 43 -10.27 42.38 26.64
N PHE A 44 -9.63 43.05 25.68
CA PHE A 44 -8.81 44.24 25.93
C PHE A 44 -9.62 45.47 26.38
N ILE A 45 -10.82 45.68 25.87
CA ILE A 45 -11.71 46.79 26.28
C ILE A 45 -12.16 46.59 27.73
N ASP A 46 -12.54 45.36 28.08
CA ASP A 46 -12.99 44.99 29.41
C ASP A 46 -11.84 45.13 30.44
N ASP A 47 -10.64 44.64 30.11
CA ASP A 47 -9.46 44.70 30.99
C ASP A 47 -9.01 46.14 31.30
N ASN A 48 -9.18 47.06 30.35
CA ASN A 48 -8.68 48.44 30.45
C ASN A 48 -9.77 49.48 30.77
N ASN A 49 -11.00 49.04 31.05
CA ASN A 49 -12.16 49.90 31.29
C ASN A 49 -12.36 50.96 30.19
N ILE A 50 -12.14 50.58 28.92
CA ILE A 50 -12.28 51.48 27.79
C ILE A 50 -13.78 51.61 27.46
N PRO A 51 -14.29 52.80 27.14
CA PRO A 51 -15.69 52.92 26.76
C PRO A 51 -16.04 52.11 25.50
N CYS A 52 -17.12 51.34 25.56
CA CYS A 52 -17.57 50.44 24.50
C CYS A 52 -17.86 51.14 23.15
N TYR A 53 -18.17 52.44 23.17
CA TYR A 53 -18.37 53.21 21.92
C TYR A 53 -17.10 53.32 21.06
N LEU A 54 -15.92 53.05 21.62
CA LEU A 54 -14.64 53.02 20.89
C LEU A 54 -14.32 51.66 20.26
N GLU A 55 -15.13 50.61 20.49
CA GLU A 55 -14.88 49.26 19.99
C GLU A 55 -14.67 49.22 18.48
N ASN A 56 -15.57 49.85 17.72
CA ASN A 56 -15.48 49.89 16.26
C ASN A 56 -14.24 50.64 15.76
N SER A 57 -13.85 51.72 16.45
CA SER A 57 -12.65 52.49 16.11
C SER A 57 -11.39 51.68 16.41
N LEU A 58 -11.37 50.97 17.54
CA LEU A 58 -10.25 50.14 17.94
C LEU A 58 -10.10 48.94 17.01
N LEU A 59 -11.20 48.28 16.70
CA LEU A 59 -11.25 47.15 15.77
C LEU A 59 -10.69 47.56 14.40
N SER A 60 -11.13 48.70 13.85
CA SER A 60 -10.64 49.20 12.57
C SER A 60 -9.14 49.54 12.59
N VAL A 61 -8.64 50.15 13.66
CA VAL A 61 -7.21 50.46 13.81
C VAL A 61 -6.37 49.18 13.91
N VAL A 62 -6.81 48.21 14.71
CA VAL A 62 -6.09 46.94 14.87
C VAL A 62 -6.13 46.14 13.58
N GLU A 63 -7.27 46.09 12.89
CA GLU A 63 -7.40 45.46 11.58
C GLU A 63 -6.45 46.09 10.56
N HIS A 64 -6.41 47.43 10.50
CA HIS A 64 -5.51 48.15 9.60
C HIS A 64 -4.03 47.87 9.92
N LEU A 65 -3.66 47.83 11.21
CA LEU A 65 -2.29 47.51 11.62
C LEU A 65 -1.91 46.06 11.28
N ILE A 66 -2.84 45.11 11.42
CA ILE A 66 -2.61 43.72 10.99
C ILE A 66 -2.39 43.68 9.48
N GLN A 67 -3.25 44.32 8.69
CA GLN A 67 -3.11 44.36 7.23
C GLN A 67 -1.80 45.03 6.79
N GLU A 68 -1.42 46.13 7.43
CA GLU A 68 -0.18 46.84 7.12
C GLU A 68 1.05 46.03 7.52
N SER A 69 1.02 45.33 8.67
CA SER A 69 2.10 44.42 9.06
C SER A 69 2.27 43.27 8.07
N LEU A 70 1.16 42.73 7.56
CA LEU A 70 1.16 41.69 6.53
C LEU A 70 1.73 42.22 5.22
N ARG A 71 1.35 43.44 4.81
CA ARG A 71 1.90 44.11 3.62
C ARG A 71 3.41 44.27 3.72
N ILE A 72 3.91 44.77 4.85
CA ILE A 72 5.35 44.94 5.11
C ILE A 72 6.08 43.60 5.06
N ASP A 73 5.51 42.55 5.65
CA ASP A 73 6.08 41.20 5.58
C ASP A 73 6.16 40.70 4.13
N THR A 74 5.09 40.88 3.33
CA THR A 74 5.11 40.50 1.91
C THR A 74 6.11 41.31 1.09
N GLU A 75 6.26 42.61 1.34
CA GLU A 75 7.27 43.43 0.67
C GLU A 75 8.70 43.06 1.07
N ARG A 76 8.92 42.66 2.34
CA ARG A 76 10.21 42.15 2.81
C ARG A 76 10.57 40.84 2.14
N ASP A 77 9.61 39.92 2.01
CA ASP A 77 9.80 38.62 1.37
C ASP A 77 10.00 38.76 -0.15
N ASN A 78 9.38 39.77 -0.77
CA ASN A 78 9.54 40.08 -2.20
C ASN A 78 10.86 40.78 -2.55
N LYS A 79 11.61 41.29 -1.56
CA LYS A 79 12.90 41.95 -1.79
C LYS A 79 14.01 40.90 -1.86
N ILE A 80 14.02 40.13 -2.95
CA ILE A 80 15.09 39.19 -3.29
C ILE A 80 16.36 40.02 -3.54
N LYS A 81 17.31 39.99 -2.60
CA LYS A 81 18.55 40.78 -2.67
C LYS A 81 19.64 40.12 -3.51
N SER A 82 19.53 38.80 -3.76
CA SER A 82 20.54 37.99 -4.45
C SER A 82 19.93 36.78 -5.17
N GLU A 83 20.51 36.36 -6.29
CA GLU A 83 20.15 35.16 -7.05
C GLU A 83 20.28 33.87 -6.20
N SER A 84 21.21 33.85 -5.24
CA SER A 84 21.36 32.78 -4.25
C SER A 84 20.10 32.59 -3.39
N ASP A 85 19.46 33.70 -3.04
CA ASP A 85 18.30 33.72 -2.15
C ASP A 85 17.05 33.26 -2.90
N ALA A 86 16.93 33.62 -4.18
CA ALA A 86 15.87 33.11 -5.07
C ALA A 86 15.93 31.58 -5.22
N ILE A 87 17.13 31.03 -5.42
CA ILE A 87 17.33 29.57 -5.52
C ILE A 87 16.95 28.89 -4.19
N ASN A 88 17.34 29.48 -3.06
CA ASN A 88 17.04 28.91 -1.75
C ASN A 88 15.54 28.98 -1.41
N ILE A 89 14.87 30.10 -1.71
CA ILE A 89 13.41 30.25 -1.56
C ILE A 89 12.68 29.24 -2.43
N ARG A 90 13.07 29.09 -3.71
CA ARG A 90 12.50 28.08 -4.61
C ARG A 90 12.69 26.67 -4.06
N LYS A 91 13.88 26.33 -3.58
CA LYS A 91 14.17 25.01 -2.98
C LYS A 91 13.34 24.77 -1.71
N ASN A 92 13.20 25.79 -0.87
CA ASN A 92 12.38 25.72 0.34
C ASN A 92 10.89 25.54 0.02
N LEU A 93 10.38 26.28 -0.97
CA LEU A 93 9.00 26.18 -1.45
C LEU A 93 8.72 24.79 -2.02
N VAL A 94 9.58 24.29 -2.90
CA VAL A 94 9.46 22.93 -3.48
C VAL A 94 9.51 21.87 -2.38
N SER A 95 10.38 22.04 -1.37
CA SER A 95 10.47 21.12 -0.23
C SER A 95 9.20 21.12 0.62
N LYS A 96 8.67 22.32 0.96
CA LYS A 96 7.42 22.47 1.70
C LYS A 96 6.23 21.92 0.92
N TYR A 97 6.14 22.22 -0.37
CA TYR A 97 5.11 21.70 -1.26
C TYR A 97 5.17 20.18 -1.31
N LYS A 98 6.34 19.59 -1.62
CA LYS A 98 6.52 18.13 -1.62
C LYS A 98 6.12 17.50 -0.29
N LYS A 99 6.55 18.08 0.84
CA LYS A 99 6.19 17.59 2.18
C LYS A 99 4.68 17.66 2.45
N HIS A 100 4.02 18.73 2.01
CA HIS A 100 2.58 18.87 2.20
C HIS A 100 1.79 17.97 1.25
N THR A 101 2.17 17.92 -0.02
CA THR A 101 1.51 17.06 -1.02
C THR A 101 1.68 15.59 -0.66
N VAL A 102 2.86 15.13 -0.23
CA VAL A 102 3.04 13.73 0.21
C VAL A 102 2.16 13.37 1.42
N ARG A 103 1.85 14.33 2.30
CA ARG A 103 0.97 14.09 3.45
C ARG A 103 -0.50 13.87 3.05
N TYR A 104 -0.91 14.39 1.91
CA TYR A 104 -2.30 14.36 1.42
C TYR A 104 -2.46 13.58 0.12
N ASN A 105 -1.38 13.02 -0.41
CA ASN A 105 -1.39 12.21 -1.61
C ASN A 105 -1.56 10.75 -1.20
N ASP A 106 -2.83 10.30 -1.14
CA ASP A 106 -3.20 8.90 -0.99
C ASP A 106 -3.09 8.12 -2.31
N ALA A 107 -2.52 8.72 -3.37
CA ALA A 107 -2.23 7.97 -4.58
C ALA A 107 -1.31 6.80 -4.22
N PRO A 108 -1.59 5.58 -4.72
CA PRO A 108 -0.70 4.45 -4.52
C PRO A 108 0.68 4.87 -5.00
N ALA A 109 1.68 4.74 -4.12
CA ALA A 109 3.07 4.97 -4.48
C ALA A 109 3.33 4.24 -5.80
N GLU A 110 3.94 4.91 -6.78
CA GLU A 110 4.23 4.30 -8.08
C GLU A 110 4.77 2.90 -7.85
N ASP A 111 4.20 1.91 -8.53
CA ASP A 111 4.67 0.54 -8.40
C ASP A 111 6.11 0.50 -8.96
N ILE A 112 7.09 0.53 -8.06
CA ILE A 112 8.51 0.51 -8.39
C ILE A 112 8.87 -0.87 -8.95
N PHE A 113 8.07 -1.90 -8.67
CA PHE A 113 8.38 -3.29 -9.01
C PHE A 113 8.52 -3.53 -10.52
N PRO A 114 7.58 -3.16 -11.42
CA PRO A 114 7.74 -3.39 -12.86
C PRO A 114 9.02 -2.77 -13.42
N LYS A 115 9.36 -1.55 -12.98
CA LYS A 115 10.57 -0.86 -13.39
C LYS A 115 11.83 -1.50 -12.82
N ALA A 116 11.81 -1.88 -11.55
CA ALA A 116 12.91 -2.55 -10.88
C ALA A 116 13.20 -3.91 -11.54
N TYR A 117 12.17 -4.72 -11.75
CA TYR A 117 12.29 -6.03 -12.39
C TYR A 117 12.84 -5.92 -13.81
N HIS A 118 12.25 -5.07 -14.66
CA HIS A 118 12.73 -4.86 -16.03
C HIS A 118 14.22 -4.46 -16.06
N ASN A 119 14.62 -3.51 -15.20
CA ASN A 119 16.01 -3.06 -15.14
C ASN A 119 16.98 -4.12 -14.62
N LEU A 120 16.56 -4.95 -13.66
CA LEU A 120 17.40 -6.02 -13.12
C LEU A 120 17.53 -7.19 -14.09
N VAL A 121 16.46 -7.55 -14.81
CA VAL A 121 16.48 -8.63 -15.82
C VAL A 121 17.36 -8.26 -17.02
N HIS A 122 17.34 -6.99 -17.43
CA HIS A 122 18.21 -6.49 -18.50
C HIS A 122 19.55 -5.96 -18.00
N SER A 123 19.89 -6.15 -16.71
CA SER A 123 21.17 -5.71 -16.17
C SER A 123 22.31 -6.54 -16.79
N PRO A 124 23.46 -5.91 -17.10
CA PRO A 124 24.64 -6.61 -17.62
C PRO A 124 25.32 -7.52 -16.58
N VAL A 125 24.74 -7.67 -15.37
CA VAL A 125 25.27 -8.45 -14.26
C VAL A 125 24.50 -9.78 -14.15
N PRO A 126 25.01 -10.89 -14.72
CA PRO A 126 24.25 -12.14 -14.83
C PRO A 126 23.92 -12.77 -13.48
N SER A 127 24.76 -12.57 -12.46
CA SER A 127 24.55 -13.14 -11.12
C SER A 127 23.29 -12.62 -10.43
N ILE A 128 22.87 -11.38 -10.72
CA ILE A 128 21.62 -10.82 -10.20
C ILE A 128 20.42 -11.58 -10.79
N PHE A 129 20.41 -11.76 -12.12
CA PHE A 129 19.35 -12.49 -12.80
C PHE A 129 19.32 -13.97 -12.39
N ASP A 130 20.48 -14.62 -12.30
CA ASP A 130 20.58 -16.03 -11.87
C ASP A 130 19.97 -16.23 -10.48
N THR A 131 20.17 -15.29 -9.56
CA THR A 131 19.60 -15.37 -8.19
C THR A 131 18.09 -15.17 -8.15
N LEU A 132 17.56 -14.25 -8.95
CA LEU A 132 16.10 -14.08 -9.09
C LEU A 132 15.47 -15.34 -9.68
N LEU A 133 16.09 -15.90 -10.72
CA LEU A 133 15.61 -17.11 -11.38
C LEU A 133 15.65 -18.32 -10.44
N GLN A 134 16.74 -18.49 -9.67
CA GLN A 134 16.86 -19.55 -8.68
C GLN A 134 15.77 -19.45 -7.60
N LEU A 135 15.46 -18.24 -7.15
CA LEU A 135 14.40 -18.01 -6.18
C LEU A 135 13.02 -18.33 -6.75
N GLU A 136 12.71 -17.88 -7.96
CA GLU A 136 11.46 -18.19 -8.65
C GLU A 136 11.26 -19.71 -8.81
N GLN A 137 12.31 -20.42 -9.21
CA GLN A 137 12.29 -21.88 -9.31
C GLN A 137 12.07 -22.53 -7.95
N GLY A 138 12.73 -22.03 -6.91
CA GLY A 138 12.55 -22.48 -5.53
C GLY A 138 11.11 -22.35 -5.05
N TYR A 139 10.50 -21.17 -5.23
CA TYR A 139 9.09 -20.94 -4.86
C TYR A 139 8.13 -21.80 -5.66
N LYS A 140 8.35 -21.96 -6.97
CA LYS A 140 7.54 -22.83 -7.81
C LYS A 140 7.58 -24.28 -7.32
N GLN A 141 8.77 -24.78 -6.96
CA GLN A 141 8.92 -26.13 -6.44
C GLN A 141 8.26 -26.28 -5.07
N ALA A 142 8.45 -25.32 -4.17
CA ALA A 142 7.82 -25.32 -2.85
C ALA A 142 6.29 -25.36 -2.94
N ILE A 143 5.67 -24.55 -3.81
CA ILE A 143 4.23 -24.58 -4.06
C ILE A 143 3.80 -25.96 -4.59
N LYS A 144 4.56 -26.52 -5.53
CA LYS A 144 4.25 -27.85 -6.10
C LYS A 144 4.29 -28.93 -5.01
N ASP A 145 5.28 -28.89 -4.14
CA ASP A 145 5.43 -29.84 -3.04
C ASP A 145 4.25 -29.74 -2.07
N ILE A 146 3.85 -28.52 -1.69
CA ILE A 146 2.70 -28.27 -0.81
C ILE A 146 1.39 -28.77 -1.44
N VAL A 147 1.16 -28.48 -2.71
CA VAL A 147 -0.03 -28.96 -3.43
C VAL A 147 -0.05 -30.48 -3.46
N SER A 148 1.07 -31.12 -3.81
CA SER A 148 1.15 -32.58 -3.84
C SER A 148 0.95 -33.24 -2.46
N ALA A 149 1.46 -32.61 -1.40
CA ALA A 149 1.23 -33.06 -0.03
C ALA A 149 -0.24 -32.90 0.39
N SER A 150 -0.86 -31.77 0.03
CA SER A 150 -2.28 -31.49 0.29
C SER A 150 -3.19 -32.49 -0.43
N ASP A 151 -2.90 -32.78 -1.70
CA ASP A 151 -3.64 -33.77 -2.50
C ASP A 151 -3.53 -35.16 -1.88
N SER A 152 -2.32 -35.56 -1.47
CA SER A 152 -2.10 -36.85 -0.80
C SER A 152 -2.81 -36.95 0.55
N GLU A 153 -2.88 -35.86 1.31
CA GLU A 153 -3.60 -35.81 2.59
C GLU A 153 -5.11 -35.95 2.38
N LEU A 154 -5.69 -35.25 1.39
CA LEU A 154 -7.09 -35.39 1.03
C LEU A 154 -7.43 -36.80 0.56
N GLU A 155 -6.59 -37.41 -0.28
CA GLU A 155 -6.75 -38.80 -0.71
C GLU A 155 -6.72 -39.79 0.47
N CYS A 156 -5.86 -39.53 1.47
CA CYS A 156 -5.77 -40.34 2.68
C CYS A 156 -7.06 -40.25 3.51
N ILE A 157 -7.58 -39.04 3.72
CA ILE A 157 -8.84 -38.78 4.43
C ILE A 157 -10.01 -39.47 3.71
N GLN A 158 -10.11 -39.30 2.38
CA GLN A 158 -11.15 -39.93 1.57
C GLN A 158 -11.06 -41.46 1.61
N SER A 159 -9.86 -42.02 1.52
CA SER A 159 -9.64 -43.47 1.61
C SER A 159 -10.04 -44.04 2.97
N ARG A 160 -9.81 -43.29 4.06
CA ARG A 160 -10.24 -43.67 5.41
C ARG A 160 -11.76 -43.64 5.52
N HIS A 161 -12.40 -42.56 5.06
CA HIS A 161 -13.87 -42.44 5.04
C HIS A 161 -14.53 -43.54 4.21
N HIS A 162 -13.96 -43.90 3.06
CA HIS A 162 -14.48 -44.98 2.22
C HIS A 162 -14.49 -46.34 2.95
N LYS A 163 -13.38 -46.70 3.63
CA LYS A 163 -13.29 -47.93 4.44
C LYS A 163 -14.28 -47.93 5.61
N GLU A 164 -14.48 -46.79 6.25
CA GLU A 164 -15.42 -46.64 7.36
C GLU A 164 -16.89 -46.79 6.87
N ILE A 165 -17.23 -46.27 5.68
CA ILE A 165 -18.55 -46.48 5.07
C ILE A 165 -18.76 -47.96 4.69
N GLU A 166 -17.77 -48.62 4.10
CA GLU A 166 -17.86 -50.04 3.74
C GLU A 166 -18.10 -50.95 4.95
N THR A 167 -17.52 -50.60 6.10
CA THR A 167 -17.66 -51.38 7.35
C THR A 167 -18.98 -51.12 8.08
N GLU A 168 -19.53 -49.90 8.00
CA GLU A 168 -20.79 -49.49 8.67
C GLU A 168 -22.07 -49.75 7.83
N SER A 169 -21.93 -50.26 6.59
CA SER A 169 -23.01 -50.50 5.60
C SER A 169 -24.18 -51.38 6.09
N GLY A 170 -24.06 -52.01 7.28
CA GLY A 170 -25.11 -52.84 7.88
C GLY A 170 -26.25 -52.08 8.59
N CYS A 171 -26.13 -50.77 8.86
CA CYS A 171 -27.13 -50.02 9.64
C CYS A 171 -27.57 -48.71 8.94
N ASN A 172 -28.70 -48.75 8.24
CA ASN A 172 -29.19 -47.69 7.33
C ASN A 172 -29.33 -46.28 7.95
N ASN A 173 -29.63 -46.16 9.26
CA ASN A 173 -29.83 -44.86 9.90
C ASN A 173 -28.53 -44.19 10.38
N GLY A 174 -27.46 -44.96 10.58
CA GLY A 174 -26.14 -44.43 10.98
C GLY A 174 -25.34 -43.89 9.80
N ILE A 175 -25.47 -44.53 8.64
CA ILE A 175 -24.70 -44.25 7.43
C ILE A 175 -24.94 -42.83 6.90
N ASN A 176 -26.19 -42.35 6.88
CA ASN A 176 -26.48 -41.00 6.39
C ASN A 176 -25.81 -39.93 7.26
N ASN A 177 -25.92 -40.02 8.58
CA ASN A 177 -25.24 -39.08 9.49
C ASN A 177 -23.71 -39.16 9.37
N LEU A 178 -23.18 -40.35 9.10
CA LEU A 178 -21.75 -40.58 8.89
C LEU A 178 -21.25 -39.95 7.59
N ILE A 179 -22.00 -40.07 6.50
CA ILE A 179 -21.70 -39.44 5.21
C ILE A 179 -21.75 -37.91 5.33
N GLU A 180 -22.76 -37.37 6.01
CA GLU A 180 -22.86 -35.92 6.26
C GLU A 180 -21.64 -35.40 7.01
N LYS A 181 -21.21 -36.12 8.06
CA LYS A 181 -20.00 -35.78 8.82
C LYS A 181 -18.74 -35.85 7.98
N TYR A 182 -18.58 -36.88 7.16
CA TYR A 182 -17.41 -37.02 6.28
C TYR A 182 -17.35 -35.95 5.20
N ARG A 183 -18.51 -35.53 4.68
CA ARG A 183 -18.57 -34.39 3.75
C ARG A 183 -18.11 -33.11 4.45
N GLU A 184 -18.63 -32.84 5.65
CA GLU A 184 -18.20 -31.66 6.43
C GLU A 184 -16.70 -31.70 6.75
N ASP A 185 -16.16 -32.86 7.15
CA ASP A 185 -14.73 -33.04 7.40
C ASP A 185 -13.90 -32.77 6.13
N VAL A 186 -14.29 -33.31 4.96
CA VAL A 186 -13.57 -33.08 3.70
C VAL A 186 -13.64 -31.62 3.28
N GLU A 187 -14.80 -30.98 3.36
CA GLU A 187 -14.99 -29.56 3.04
C GLU A 187 -14.13 -28.66 3.95
N TYR A 188 -14.11 -28.94 5.25
CA TYR A 188 -13.29 -28.22 6.22
C TYR A 188 -11.81 -28.35 5.93
N ASN A 189 -11.31 -29.58 5.71
CA ASN A 189 -9.90 -29.82 5.41
C ASN A 189 -9.49 -29.17 4.08
N GLN A 190 -10.34 -29.24 3.05
CA GLN A 190 -10.09 -28.60 1.77
C GLN A 190 -10.00 -27.07 1.91
N ALA A 191 -10.90 -26.45 2.69
CA ALA A 191 -10.87 -25.02 2.96
C ALA A 191 -9.62 -24.59 3.76
N ALA A 192 -9.20 -25.39 4.74
CA ALA A 192 -8.00 -25.14 5.52
C ALA A 192 -6.73 -25.18 4.64
N LEU A 193 -6.57 -26.24 3.84
CA LEU A 193 -5.43 -26.40 2.93
C LEU A 193 -5.39 -25.30 1.85
N ALA A 194 -6.56 -24.91 1.32
CA ALA A 194 -6.66 -23.80 0.37
C ALA A 194 -6.21 -22.47 1.00
N SER A 195 -6.62 -22.22 2.24
CA SER A 195 -6.26 -20.99 2.97
C SER A 195 -4.75 -20.92 3.25
N GLU A 196 -4.15 -22.02 3.70
CA GLU A 196 -2.71 -22.12 3.93
C GLU A 196 -1.93 -21.91 2.63
N LEU A 197 -2.37 -22.52 1.52
CA LEU A 197 -1.74 -22.33 0.22
C LEU A 197 -1.80 -20.88 -0.26
N GLU A 198 -2.91 -20.19 -0.05
CA GLU A 198 -3.03 -18.76 -0.38
C GLU A 198 -2.12 -17.88 0.48
N GLU A 199 -2.01 -18.17 1.77
CA GLU A 199 -1.10 -17.47 2.67
C GLU A 199 0.35 -17.62 2.23
N ILE A 200 0.78 -18.84 1.91
CA ILE A 200 2.15 -19.11 1.44
C ILE A 200 2.41 -18.38 0.11
N LYS A 201 1.48 -18.43 -0.86
CA LYS A 201 1.62 -17.69 -2.12
C LYS A 201 1.73 -16.18 -1.90
N ARG A 202 0.93 -15.63 -0.98
CA ARG A 202 0.96 -14.21 -0.63
C ARG A 202 2.31 -13.82 -0.02
N GLN A 203 2.83 -14.65 0.89
CA GLN A 203 4.13 -14.45 1.52
C GLN A 203 5.26 -14.48 0.48
N GLN A 204 5.32 -15.52 -0.35
CA GLN A 204 6.34 -15.65 -1.40
C GLN A 204 6.30 -14.48 -2.39
N LYS A 205 5.10 -14.02 -2.79
CA LYS A 205 4.94 -12.84 -3.65
C LYS A 205 5.48 -11.57 -2.97
N SER A 206 5.12 -11.35 -1.71
CA SER A 206 5.61 -10.18 -0.95
C SER A 206 7.13 -10.21 -0.79
N GLU A 207 7.70 -11.37 -0.43
CA GLU A 207 9.15 -11.54 -0.29
C GLU A 207 9.88 -11.32 -1.62
N TYR A 208 9.34 -11.84 -2.71
CA TYR A 208 9.91 -11.63 -4.04
C TYR A 208 9.90 -10.16 -4.46
N CYS A 209 8.76 -9.47 -4.29
CA CYS A 209 8.64 -8.05 -4.60
C CYS A 209 9.61 -7.21 -3.75
N ASP A 210 9.69 -7.49 -2.45
CA ASP A 210 10.61 -6.80 -1.54
C ASP A 210 12.07 -7.03 -1.92
N LEU A 211 12.43 -8.26 -2.31
CA LEU A 211 13.78 -8.59 -2.75
C LEU A 211 14.14 -7.81 -4.02
N VAL A 212 13.27 -7.81 -5.02
CA VAL A 212 13.49 -7.11 -6.30
C VAL A 212 13.67 -5.61 -6.08
N VAL A 213 12.85 -4.98 -5.23
CA VAL A 213 12.97 -3.55 -4.92
C VAL A 213 14.29 -3.26 -4.20
N LYS A 214 14.64 -4.01 -3.15
CA LYS A 214 15.89 -3.81 -2.41
C LYS A 214 17.13 -4.09 -3.29
N LEU A 215 17.05 -5.07 -4.17
CA LEU A 215 18.11 -5.41 -5.11
C LEU A 215 18.30 -4.30 -6.15
N TYR A 216 17.21 -3.71 -6.62
CA TYR A 216 17.25 -2.55 -7.50
C TYR A 216 17.87 -1.33 -6.81
N GLU A 217 17.49 -1.05 -5.57
CA GLU A 217 18.09 0.03 -4.76
C GLU A 217 19.59 -0.20 -4.53
N ALA A 218 20.00 -1.44 -4.20
CA ALA A 218 21.40 -1.78 -4.02
C ALA A 218 22.19 -1.65 -5.33
N HIS A 219 21.64 -2.15 -6.44
CA HIS A 219 22.25 -2.00 -7.76
C HIS A 219 22.39 -0.52 -8.18
N GLN A 220 21.37 0.31 -7.90
CA GLN A 220 21.43 1.75 -8.18
C GLN A 220 22.46 2.45 -7.29
N ARG A 221 22.58 2.07 -6.01
CA ARG A 221 23.65 2.55 -5.12
C ARG A 221 25.02 2.21 -5.69
N SER A 222 25.27 0.97 -6.08
CA SER A 222 26.55 0.54 -6.67
C SER A 222 26.88 1.28 -7.96
N LEU A 223 25.89 1.52 -8.84
CA LEU A 223 26.07 2.34 -10.04
C LEU A 223 26.46 3.79 -9.72
N SER A 224 25.83 4.41 -8.71
CA SER A 224 26.15 5.79 -8.32
C SER A 224 27.55 5.93 -7.72
N VAL A 225 28.01 4.93 -6.97
CA VAL A 225 29.37 4.89 -6.40
C VAL A 225 30.40 4.75 -7.53
N HIS A 226 30.17 3.87 -8.51
CA HIS A 226 31.06 3.68 -9.65
C HIS A 226 31.11 4.85 -10.64
N GLN A 227 30.05 5.66 -10.76
CA GLN A 227 30.09 6.87 -11.60
C GLN A 227 30.99 7.98 -11.02
N SER A 228 31.26 7.96 -9.71
CA SER A 228 32.16 8.92 -9.04
C SER A 228 33.64 8.51 -9.08
N ALA A 229 33.92 7.24 -9.37
CA ALA A 229 35.27 6.68 -9.44
C ALA A 229 35.61 6.37 -10.90
N THR A 230 36.38 7.25 -11.53
CA THR A 230 36.93 7.08 -12.87
C THR A 230 37.84 5.86 -12.93
N ASP A 231 37.31 4.66 -13.14
CA ASP A 231 38.11 3.50 -13.56
C ASP A 231 37.27 2.44 -14.28
N LEU A 232 37.46 2.39 -15.61
CA LEU A 232 37.03 1.30 -16.47
C LEU A 232 37.82 0.02 -16.12
N ASN A 233 37.25 -0.87 -15.29
CA ASN A 233 37.37 -2.34 -15.41
C ASN A 233 36.92 -3.15 -14.18
N MET A 234 36.38 -2.52 -13.12
CA MET A 234 35.81 -3.30 -12.02
C MET A 234 34.44 -3.85 -12.43
N ARG A 235 34.45 -5.09 -12.93
CA ARG A 235 33.28 -5.94 -13.13
C ARG A 235 32.44 -5.90 -11.85
N LEU A 236 31.29 -5.23 -11.87
CA LEU A 236 30.35 -5.19 -10.75
C LEU A 236 30.15 -6.63 -10.24
N ASP A 237 30.57 -6.92 -9.01
CA ASP A 237 30.37 -8.24 -8.44
C ASP A 237 28.93 -8.34 -7.96
N GLY A 238 28.03 -8.75 -8.86
CA GLY A 238 26.62 -8.91 -8.50
C GLY A 238 26.37 -9.91 -7.38
N LYS A 239 27.34 -10.80 -7.07
CA LYS A 239 27.23 -11.71 -5.93
C LYS A 239 27.31 -10.95 -4.60
N GLU A 240 28.18 -9.95 -4.50
CA GLU A 240 28.31 -9.11 -3.30
C GLU A 240 27.03 -8.31 -3.04
N ILE A 241 26.46 -7.70 -4.10
CA ILE A 241 25.21 -6.94 -4.03
C ILE A 241 24.05 -7.84 -3.55
N VAL A 242 23.95 -9.04 -4.12
CA VAL A 242 22.92 -10.00 -3.73
C VAL A 242 23.09 -10.45 -2.26
N SER A 243 24.31 -10.75 -1.83
CA SER A 243 24.58 -11.14 -0.44
C SER A 243 24.28 -10.03 0.58
N GLU A 244 24.59 -8.77 0.25
CA GLU A 244 24.21 -7.61 1.08
C GLU A 244 22.68 -7.54 1.24
N VAL A 245 21.96 -7.67 0.13
CA VAL A 245 20.50 -7.59 0.10
C VAL A 245 19.87 -8.75 0.89
N ILE A 246 20.32 -9.98 0.69
CA ILE A 246 19.84 -11.16 1.43
C ILE A 246 20.09 -10.96 2.94
N SER A 247 21.27 -10.47 3.32
CA SER A 247 21.61 -10.18 4.72
C SER A 247 20.70 -9.09 5.32
N SER A 248 20.42 -8.04 4.55
CA SER A 248 19.50 -6.98 4.95
C SER A 248 18.07 -7.50 5.14
N LEU A 249 17.66 -8.44 4.29
CA LEU A 249 16.33 -9.03 4.32
C LEU A 249 16.18 -9.93 5.55
N LYS A 250 17.18 -10.78 5.83
CA LYS A 250 17.28 -11.61 7.05
C LYS A 250 17.20 -10.79 8.34
N LYS A 251 17.80 -9.60 8.35
CA LYS A 251 17.75 -8.70 9.52
C LYS A 251 16.39 -8.04 9.69
N SER A 252 15.67 -7.79 8.60
CA SER A 252 14.39 -7.06 8.60
C SER A 252 13.16 -7.94 8.81
N LYS A 253 13.20 -9.22 8.43
CA LYS A 253 12.09 -10.16 8.54
C LYS A 253 12.51 -11.35 9.40
N TYR A 254 11.81 -11.57 10.52
CA TYR A 254 12.03 -12.68 11.45
C TYR A 254 11.66 -14.04 10.83
N GLU A 255 10.71 -14.04 9.91
CA GLU A 255 10.27 -15.22 9.16
C GLU A 255 10.51 -14.98 7.66
N LEU A 256 11.45 -15.73 7.10
CA LEU A 256 11.72 -15.80 5.68
C LEU A 256 11.44 -17.20 5.18
N SER A 257 10.94 -17.32 3.95
CA SER A 257 10.80 -18.62 3.29
C SER A 257 12.14 -19.36 3.23
N LYS A 258 12.08 -20.70 3.33
CA LYS A 258 13.26 -21.58 3.26
C LYS A 258 14.05 -21.36 1.96
N GLU A 259 13.38 -20.95 0.89
CA GLU A 259 13.94 -20.69 -0.43
C GLU A 259 14.86 -19.46 -0.43
N VAL A 260 14.50 -18.39 0.27
CA VAL A 260 15.36 -17.21 0.43
C VAL A 260 16.58 -17.53 1.28
N LEU A 261 16.41 -18.37 2.31
CA LEU A 261 17.51 -18.79 3.18
C LEU A 261 18.53 -19.66 2.44
N LYS A 262 18.09 -20.45 1.45
CA LYS A 262 18.95 -21.31 0.62
C LYS A 262 19.83 -20.53 -0.37
N LEU A 263 19.50 -19.28 -0.72
CA LEU A 263 20.30 -18.48 -1.65
C LEU A 263 21.70 -18.11 -1.13
N ASP A 264 21.87 -18.06 0.19
CA ASP A 264 23.15 -17.74 0.86
C ASP A 264 24.09 -18.97 0.93
N GLN A 265 23.52 -20.17 0.83
CA GLN A 265 24.25 -21.43 0.83
C GLN A 265 24.62 -21.75 -0.62
N GLY A 266 25.73 -21.18 -1.09
CA GLY A 266 26.24 -21.37 -2.45
C GLY A 266 26.35 -22.84 -2.84
N HIS A 267 25.30 -23.35 -3.49
CA HIS A 267 25.33 -24.64 -4.16
C HIS A 267 25.51 -24.40 -5.65
N ASP A 268 26.75 -24.59 -6.10
CA ASP A 268 27.11 -24.77 -7.50
C ASP A 268 26.44 -26.07 -8.03
N THR A 269 25.16 -26.02 -8.39
CA THR A 269 24.58 -27.04 -9.26
C THR A 269 24.42 -26.47 -10.65
N ARG A 270 25.54 -26.43 -11.35
CA ARG A 270 25.61 -26.26 -12.80
C ARG A 270 25.00 -27.49 -13.46
N SER A 271 23.69 -27.50 -13.67
CA SER A 271 23.06 -28.39 -14.66
C SER A 271 22.65 -27.56 -15.87
N ARG A 272 23.44 -27.67 -16.94
CA ARG A 272 23.07 -27.21 -18.28
C ARG A 272 22.18 -28.27 -18.95
N HIS A 273 21.33 -27.77 -19.84
CA HIS A 273 20.33 -28.41 -20.71
C HIS A 273 18.91 -28.34 -20.13
N GLY A 274 17.90 -27.85 -20.84
CA GLY A 274 17.76 -27.43 -22.23
C GLY A 274 16.26 -27.36 -22.52
N SER A 275 15.88 -26.57 -23.52
CA SER A 275 14.52 -26.49 -24.08
C SER A 275 13.52 -25.60 -23.33
N ILE A 276 13.51 -24.33 -23.75
CA ILE A 276 12.34 -23.45 -23.83
C ILE A 276 11.32 -24.03 -24.83
N SER A 277 10.69 -25.14 -24.49
CA SER A 277 9.52 -25.69 -25.20
C SER A 277 8.61 -26.39 -24.20
N SER A 278 7.74 -25.62 -23.55
CA SER A 278 6.41 -26.03 -23.04
C SER A 278 5.78 -24.84 -22.34
N LEU A 279 5.29 -23.89 -23.14
CA LEU A 279 4.46 -22.76 -22.71
C LEU A 279 2.99 -22.95 -23.11
N SER A 280 2.53 -24.20 -23.25
CA SER A 280 1.21 -24.51 -23.79
C SER A 280 0.40 -25.55 -23.01
N GLU A 281 0.82 -25.95 -21.82
CA GLU A 281 0.00 -26.84 -20.98
C GLU A 281 -0.17 -26.25 -19.58
N ILE A 282 -1.40 -26.37 -19.07
CA ILE A 282 -1.92 -25.87 -17.78
C ILE A 282 -2.51 -24.45 -17.84
N ILE A 283 -3.39 -24.22 -18.82
CA ILE A 283 -4.69 -23.60 -18.52
C ILE A 283 -5.68 -24.76 -18.48
N SER A 284 -5.79 -25.39 -17.33
CA SER A 284 -6.93 -26.27 -17.04
C SER A 284 -7.67 -25.61 -15.89
N SER A 285 -8.57 -24.68 -16.23
CA SER A 285 -9.66 -24.32 -15.33
C SER A 285 -10.39 -25.60 -14.93
N PRO A 286 -10.75 -25.81 -13.66
CA PRO A 286 -11.64 -26.90 -13.31
C PRO A 286 -12.99 -26.61 -13.98
N VAL A 287 -13.36 -27.45 -14.95
CA VAL A 287 -14.75 -27.55 -15.40
C VAL A 287 -15.52 -28.09 -14.22
N MET A 288 -16.32 -27.25 -13.58
CA MET A 288 -17.35 -27.66 -12.63
C MET A 288 -18.34 -28.56 -13.39
N THR A 289 -18.21 -29.87 -13.23
CA THR A 289 -19.25 -30.81 -13.60
C THR A 289 -20.40 -30.64 -12.60
N ALA A 290 -21.54 -30.15 -13.09
CA ALA A 290 -22.76 -30.11 -12.31
C ALA A 290 -23.14 -31.53 -11.85
N PRO A 291 -23.64 -31.70 -10.61
CA PRO A 291 -24.06 -33.01 -10.13
C PRO A 291 -25.24 -33.55 -10.96
N PRO A 292 -25.30 -34.87 -11.21
CA PRO A 292 -26.43 -35.46 -11.93
C PRO A 292 -27.70 -35.34 -11.09
N SER A 293 -28.69 -34.62 -11.63
CA SER A 293 -30.04 -34.53 -11.06
C SER A 293 -30.67 -35.91 -10.87
N PRO A 294 -31.46 -36.12 -9.81
CA PRO A 294 -32.15 -37.39 -9.58
C PRO A 294 -33.18 -37.65 -10.69
N MET A 295 -33.16 -38.86 -11.24
CA MET A 295 -34.12 -39.34 -12.24
C MET A 295 -35.55 -39.27 -11.71
N PHE A 296 -36.39 -38.47 -12.34
CA PHE A 296 -37.84 -38.70 -12.34
C PHE A 296 -38.22 -39.47 -13.60
N SER A 297 -38.89 -40.60 -13.42
CA SER A 297 -39.41 -41.43 -14.51
C SER A 297 -40.44 -40.65 -15.35
N PRO A 298 -40.49 -40.85 -16.69
CA PRO A 298 -41.46 -40.16 -17.52
C PRO A 298 -42.84 -40.81 -17.35
N VAL A 299 -43.79 -40.01 -16.89
CA VAL A 299 -45.22 -40.35 -17.00
C VAL A 299 -45.62 -40.13 -18.46
N LEU A 300 -45.97 -41.23 -19.13
CA LEU A 300 -46.72 -41.20 -20.38
C LEU A 300 -48.11 -40.60 -20.10
N SER A 301 -48.37 -39.41 -20.63
CA SER A 301 -49.73 -38.93 -20.84
C SER A 301 -49.91 -38.48 -22.28
N SER A 302 -50.50 -39.38 -23.06
CA SER A 302 -51.18 -39.10 -24.32
C SER A 302 -52.20 -37.97 -24.15
N PHE A 303 -52.13 -36.90 -24.94
CA PHE A 303 -53.32 -36.16 -25.34
C PHE A 303 -53.14 -35.54 -26.72
N SER A 304 -54.01 -36.00 -27.62
CA SER A 304 -54.25 -35.53 -28.97
C SER A 304 -55.00 -34.20 -28.94
N GLY A 305 -54.73 -33.30 -29.89
CA GLY A 305 -55.50 -32.07 -30.05
C GLY A 305 -54.96 -31.17 -31.16
N ASN A 306 -55.44 -31.41 -32.38
CA ASN A 306 -55.35 -30.50 -33.52
C ASN A 306 -55.92 -29.10 -33.19
N GLY A 307 -55.38 -28.07 -33.84
CA GLY A 307 -56.05 -26.76 -33.94
C GLY A 307 -55.12 -25.68 -34.43
N GLU A 308 -55.21 -25.37 -35.73
CA GLU A 308 -54.74 -24.12 -36.32
C GLU A 308 -55.36 -22.92 -35.56
N ASP A 309 -54.60 -21.84 -35.35
CA ASP A 309 -55.03 -20.54 -35.85
C ASP A 309 -53.98 -19.42 -35.71
N ASN A 310 -54.05 -18.55 -36.70
CA ASN A 310 -53.26 -17.36 -36.98
C ASN A 310 -53.17 -16.32 -35.84
N TYR A 311 -52.17 -15.44 -36.00
CA TYR A 311 -52.22 -13.97 -35.93
C TYR A 311 -51.30 -13.23 -34.93
N PHE A 312 -50.58 -12.27 -35.54
CA PHE A 312 -50.10 -10.96 -35.09
C PHE A 312 -48.69 -10.75 -34.49
N ASN A 313 -47.89 -10.05 -35.32
CA ASN A 313 -46.84 -9.07 -35.01
C ASN A 313 -47.12 -8.24 -33.74
N VAL A 314 -46.06 -7.97 -32.97
CA VAL A 314 -45.41 -6.65 -32.80
C VAL A 314 -43.92 -6.89 -32.59
#